data_AF-A0A9N8DG33-F1
#
_entry.id   AF-A0A9N8DG33-F1
#
_cell.length_a   1.000
_cell.length_b   1.000
_cell.length_c   1.000
_cell.angle_alpha   90.00
_cell.angle_beta   90.00
_cell.angle_gamma   90.00
#
_symmetry.space_group_name_H-M   'P 1'
#
loop_
_entity.id
_entity.type
_entity.pdbx_description
1 polymer ?
#
loop_
_entity_poly.entity_id
_entity_poly.type
_entity_poly.pdbx_seq_one_letter_code
_entity_poly.pdbx_strand_id
1 'polypeptide(L)'
;MNDVYLHADTDMSRFYPKENDPWYNAKWTEQRASTVKGETEDMFEHAKKIGSRGMNTSIDAPWWVHQGWRITDVYTILIMALFLVPLMLVLWLPLFFCLLPPVMLLRLYVGWRLPQPTHQIPRQSIEWKFHVLVQLVLCIPAFLLAMFVLAYSHVVMTIFGGLYLTSSAIVQCKPYLLVERLRHNNTVLKPYQGGPFLLWHIEDIMVAVAGSVYRQHFLEFMRTFTTMFFANPWMKYWVTANIYLSNLDERFLTQIGQSMADMNRDDIDTQVMHAISRAKNSESNRNELDAKTFAPHYPYPPPSRRYAIGMQHAGLITTLVHTTHYRSPPVANEGPVASLSNSAALPVYRVMLWRNNPYHIYTGYVEANLSSGFPTQPSKNLGGEHPMWLVNSHNKLAADRNLAYSLGAIDSFFDNYIPQLAHFVRLNVRGRAIADEHLKRDRRMGFEQIQNEKLALKYQRMAEC
;
A
#
# COMPACT_ATOMS: atom_id res chain seq x y z
N MET A 1 6.27 -36.64 -22.01
CA MET A 1 6.52 -36.64 -20.56
C MET A 1 5.45 -35.76 -19.95
N ASN A 2 4.30 -36.41 -19.77
CA ASN A 2 3.02 -35.82 -19.45
C ASN A 2 2.68 -36.13 -17.98
N ASP A 3 1.79 -35.32 -17.40
CA ASP A 3 0.91 -35.67 -16.28
C ASP A 3 1.49 -35.75 -14.85
N VAL A 4 2.05 -34.65 -14.31
CA VAL A 4 2.30 -34.51 -12.85
C VAL A 4 1.81 -33.18 -12.22
N TYR A 5 1.19 -32.24 -12.96
CA TYR A 5 0.85 -30.90 -12.42
C TYR A 5 -0.63 -30.48 -12.46
N LEU A 6 -1.55 -31.42 -12.66
CA LEU A 6 -3.00 -31.14 -12.58
C LEU A 6 -3.56 -31.87 -11.37
N HIS A 7 -4.23 -31.13 -10.48
CA HIS A 7 -4.77 -31.53 -9.15
C HIS A 7 -3.87 -31.28 -7.93
N ALA A 8 -3.36 -30.05 -7.80
CA ALA A 8 -3.20 -29.45 -6.48
C ALA A 8 -4.43 -28.59 -6.17
N ASP A 9 -5.58 -29.23 -5.90
CA ASP A 9 -6.56 -28.68 -4.97
C ASP A 9 -5.83 -28.58 -3.62
N THR A 10 -5.13 -27.46 -3.45
CA THR A 10 -4.46 -27.15 -2.19
C THR A 10 -5.57 -26.81 -1.23
N ASP A 11 -5.91 -27.80 -0.41
CA ASP A 11 -6.84 -27.73 0.69
C ASP A 11 -6.60 -26.45 1.52
N MET A 12 -7.37 -25.40 1.20
CA MET A 12 -7.30 -24.12 1.89
C MET A 12 -7.76 -24.26 3.35
N SER A 13 -8.38 -25.39 3.76
CA SER A 13 -8.72 -25.74 5.15
C SER A 13 -7.53 -25.66 6.11
N ARG A 14 -6.30 -25.82 5.61
CA ARG A 14 -5.07 -25.64 6.40
C ARG A 14 -4.70 -24.19 6.70
N PHE A 15 -5.30 -23.23 5.99
CA PHE A 15 -5.10 -21.79 6.16
C PHE A 15 -6.32 -21.10 6.81
N TYR A 16 -7.41 -21.83 7.07
CA TYR A 16 -8.55 -21.29 7.80
C TYR A 16 -8.46 -21.65 9.27
N PRO A 17 -8.65 -20.67 10.14
CA PRO A 17 -8.80 -20.97 11.54
C PRO A 17 -10.28 -21.19 11.91
N LYS A 18 -10.53 -22.16 12.81
CA LYS A 18 -11.85 -22.71 13.18
C LYS A 18 -12.48 -21.89 14.31
N GLU A 19 -13.82 -21.89 14.45
CA GLU A 19 -14.65 -21.11 15.43
C GLU A 19 -14.13 -20.96 16.88
N ASN A 20 -13.19 -21.78 17.34
CA ASN A 20 -12.42 -21.57 18.58
C ASN A 20 -11.12 -20.79 18.36
N ASP A 21 -11.19 -19.81 17.48
CA ASP A 21 -10.01 -19.20 16.90
C ASP A 21 -9.36 -18.20 17.86
N PRO A 22 -8.08 -18.36 18.26
CA PRO A 22 -7.42 -17.43 19.16
C PRO A 22 -7.47 -15.98 18.70
N TRP A 23 -7.67 -15.67 17.40
CA TRP A 23 -7.74 -14.29 16.91
C TRP A 23 -8.97 -13.50 17.38
N TYR A 24 -10.08 -14.16 17.75
CA TYR A 24 -11.29 -13.47 18.24
C TYR A 24 -11.16 -13.00 19.70
N ASN A 25 -10.21 -13.59 20.45
CA ASN A 25 -10.01 -13.35 21.88
C ASN A 25 -8.52 -13.24 22.27
N ALA A 26 -7.64 -12.95 21.31
CA ALA A 26 -6.23 -12.76 21.57
C ALA A 26 -6.03 -11.48 22.38
N LYS A 27 -6.20 -11.59 23.70
CA LYS A 27 -5.53 -10.69 24.64
C LYS A 27 -4.08 -10.61 24.17
N TRP A 28 -3.55 -9.40 24.06
CA TRP A 28 -2.15 -9.16 23.77
C TRP A 28 -1.32 -10.07 24.67
N THR A 29 -0.85 -11.19 24.12
CA THR A 29 0.12 -12.02 24.83
C THR A 29 1.44 -11.27 24.69
N GLU A 30 2.21 -11.17 25.78
CA GLU A 30 3.44 -10.36 25.90
C GLU A 30 4.56 -10.69 24.90
N GLN A 31 4.29 -11.50 23.87
CA GLN A 31 5.25 -11.81 22.84
C GLN A 31 5.53 -10.58 21.97
N ARG A 32 6.61 -9.92 22.42
CA ARG A 32 7.51 -8.89 21.87
C ARG A 32 7.39 -8.63 20.37
N ALA A 33 7.80 -7.42 19.98
CA ALA A 33 8.13 -7.15 18.60
C ALA A 33 9.01 -8.28 18.04
N SER A 34 8.61 -8.77 16.87
CA SER A 34 9.31 -9.87 16.24
C SER A 34 9.78 -9.48 14.85
N THR A 35 11.04 -9.84 14.58
CA THR A 35 11.64 -9.81 13.25
C THR A 35 10.85 -10.63 12.23
N VAL A 36 10.06 -11.63 12.67
CA VAL A 36 9.19 -12.48 11.85
C VAL A 36 7.91 -11.76 11.43
N LYS A 37 7.41 -10.83 12.26
CA LYS A 37 6.28 -9.93 11.94
C LYS A 37 6.73 -8.69 11.18
N GLY A 38 8.06 -8.43 11.18
CA GLY A 38 8.67 -7.26 10.55
C GLY A 38 8.37 -5.95 11.30
N GLU A 39 8.00 -6.04 12.58
CA GLU A 39 7.68 -4.91 13.44
C GLU A 39 8.86 -4.60 14.36
N THR A 40 9.10 -3.32 14.61
CA THR A 40 10.10 -2.85 15.57
C THR A 40 9.49 -2.74 16.97
N GLU A 41 10.33 -2.74 18.01
CA GLU A 41 9.88 -2.56 19.39
C GLU A 41 9.15 -1.22 19.59
N ASP A 42 9.71 -0.13 19.03
CA ASP A 42 9.08 1.19 19.08
C ASP A 42 7.70 1.19 18.40
N MET A 43 7.53 0.46 17.29
CA MET A 43 6.24 0.32 16.63
C MET A 43 5.24 -0.48 17.47
N PHE A 44 5.69 -1.58 18.09
CA PHE A 44 4.85 -2.43 18.92
C PHE A 44 4.33 -1.66 20.15
N GLU A 45 5.21 -0.96 20.87
CA GLU A 45 4.82 -0.15 22.02
C GLU A 45 3.88 0.99 21.63
N HIS A 46 4.11 1.59 20.46
CA HIS A 46 3.21 2.61 19.92
C HIS A 46 1.83 2.04 19.58
N ALA A 47 1.76 0.89 18.92
CA ALA A 47 0.52 0.17 18.63
C ALA A 47 -0.27 -0.16 19.92
N LYS A 48 0.42 -0.66 20.95
CA LYS A 48 -0.18 -0.93 22.26
C LYS A 48 -0.75 0.35 22.89
N LYS A 49 0.00 1.45 22.83
CA LYS A 49 -0.47 2.76 23.30
C LYS A 49 -1.70 3.23 22.53
N ILE A 50 -1.74 3.09 21.21
CA ILE A 50 -2.93 3.41 20.39
C ILE A 50 -4.12 2.55 20.83
N GLY A 51 -3.95 1.23 20.91
CA GLY A 51 -5.01 0.31 21.31
C GLY A 51 -5.58 0.62 22.69
N SER A 52 -4.74 1.02 23.64
CA SER A 52 -5.17 1.39 25.00
C SER A 52 -6.04 2.66 25.07
N ARG A 53 -6.04 3.51 24.03
CA ARG A 53 -6.87 4.73 24.01
C ARG A 53 -8.36 4.42 23.88
N GLY A 54 -8.72 3.21 23.45
CA GLY A 54 -10.12 2.83 23.24
C GLY A 54 -10.83 3.72 22.20
N MET A 55 -10.10 4.25 21.22
CA MET A 55 -10.67 5.12 20.20
C MET A 55 -11.69 4.35 19.36
N ASN A 56 -12.80 5.00 18.99
CA ASN A 56 -13.75 4.43 18.04
C ASN A 56 -13.09 4.38 16.66
N THR A 57 -12.71 3.19 16.17
CA THR A 57 -12.04 3.04 14.86
C THR A 57 -13.03 2.93 13.70
N SER A 58 -14.33 3.07 13.96
CA SER A 58 -15.36 3.12 12.93
C SER A 58 -15.64 4.52 12.40
N ILE A 59 -15.00 5.58 12.91
CA ILE A 59 -15.13 6.96 12.39
C ILE A 59 -13.77 7.66 12.39
N ASP A 60 -13.61 8.66 11.53
CA ASP A 60 -12.39 9.47 11.50
C ASP A 60 -12.19 10.21 12.83
N ALA A 61 -10.93 10.30 13.27
CA ALA A 61 -10.58 11.22 14.33
C ALA A 61 -10.66 12.67 13.81
N PRO A 62 -11.17 13.63 14.61
CA PRO A 62 -11.13 15.03 14.25
C PRO A 62 -9.71 15.46 13.88
N TRP A 63 -9.56 16.06 12.70
CA TRP A 63 -8.28 16.56 12.21
C TRP A 63 -8.46 17.96 11.63
N TRP A 64 -7.81 18.93 12.25
CA TRP A 64 -7.87 20.31 11.77
C TRP A 64 -6.83 20.51 10.66
N VAL A 65 -7.20 21.27 9.63
CA VAL A 65 -6.36 21.59 8.46
C VAL A 65 -6.32 23.09 8.25
N HIS A 66 -5.16 23.63 7.96
CA HIS A 66 -5.05 25.02 7.52
C HIS A 66 -5.69 25.20 6.14
N GLN A 67 -6.75 26.00 6.07
CA GLN A 67 -7.55 26.19 4.84
C GLN A 67 -6.85 27.05 3.77
N GLY A 68 -5.92 27.92 4.18
CA GLY A 68 -5.18 28.82 3.30
C GLY A 68 -3.82 28.26 2.87
N TRP A 69 -3.35 28.69 1.71
CA TRP A 69 -1.97 28.42 1.26
C TRP A 69 -0.98 29.15 2.15
N ARG A 70 0.00 28.42 2.67
CA ARG A 70 1.10 28.97 3.46
C ARG A 70 2.35 29.16 2.62
N ILE A 71 3.25 30.00 3.11
CA ILE A 71 4.59 30.16 2.52
C ILE A 71 5.31 28.80 2.47
N THR A 72 5.10 27.92 3.44
CA THR A 72 5.62 26.53 3.42
C THR A 72 5.15 25.74 2.20
N ASP A 73 3.88 25.90 1.82
CA ASP A 73 3.28 25.14 0.72
C ASP A 73 3.82 25.64 -0.63
N VAL A 74 3.85 26.97 -0.80
CA VAL A 74 4.43 27.62 -1.98
C VAL A 74 5.91 27.28 -2.13
N TYR A 75 6.66 27.33 -1.02
CA TYR A 75 8.08 26.94 -0.99
C TYR A 75 8.26 25.48 -1.41
N THR A 76 7.45 24.56 -0.88
CA THR A 76 7.51 23.14 -1.23
C THR A 76 7.27 22.93 -2.73
N ILE A 77 6.23 23.55 -3.29
CA ILE A 77 5.92 23.48 -4.72
C ILE A 77 7.07 24.05 -5.57
N LEU A 78 7.63 25.19 -5.18
CA LEU A 78 8.74 25.83 -5.88
C LEU A 78 9.97 24.91 -5.94
N ILE A 79 10.37 24.34 -4.79
CA ILE A 79 11.54 23.45 -4.73
C ILE A 79 11.28 22.16 -5.52
N MET A 80 10.08 21.58 -5.44
CA MET A 80 9.72 20.44 -6.29
C MET A 80 9.81 20.81 -7.78
N ALA A 81 9.24 21.93 -8.20
CA ALA A 81 9.30 22.36 -9.59
C ALA A 81 10.75 22.59 -10.08
N LEU A 82 11.59 23.21 -9.24
CA LEU A 82 12.96 23.55 -9.60
C LEU A 82 13.90 22.34 -9.67
N PHE A 83 13.68 21.32 -8.84
CA PHE A 83 14.63 20.20 -8.71
C PHE A 83 14.07 18.84 -9.13
N LEU A 84 12.81 18.53 -8.84
CA LEU A 84 12.21 17.25 -9.26
C LEU A 84 11.92 17.24 -10.76
N VAL A 85 11.39 18.32 -11.33
CA VAL A 85 11.02 18.34 -12.76
C VAL A 85 12.25 18.16 -13.65
N PRO A 86 13.36 18.92 -13.48
CA PRO A 86 14.57 18.67 -14.29
C PRO A 86 15.16 17.27 -14.07
N LEU A 87 15.14 16.77 -12.84
CA LEU A 87 15.61 15.41 -12.52
C LEU A 87 14.82 14.36 -13.30
N MET A 88 13.48 14.48 -13.33
CA MET A 88 12.62 13.59 -14.10
C MET A 88 12.86 13.72 -15.61
N LEU A 89 12.98 14.95 -16.13
CA LEU A 89 13.23 15.16 -17.56
C LEU A 89 14.53 14.50 -18.05
N VAL A 90 15.57 14.49 -17.20
CA VAL A 90 16.88 13.93 -17.56
C VAL A 90 16.96 12.41 -17.31
N LEU A 91 16.46 11.93 -16.17
CA LEU A 91 16.72 10.56 -15.72
C LEU A 91 15.55 9.60 -15.82
N TRP A 92 14.33 10.08 -16.08
CA TRP A 92 13.16 9.19 -16.15
C TRP A 92 13.26 8.21 -17.33
N LEU A 93 13.61 8.70 -18.53
CA LEU A 93 13.78 7.83 -19.72
C LEU A 93 14.93 6.82 -19.54
N PRO A 94 16.14 7.21 -19.11
CA PRO A 94 17.20 6.26 -18.79
C PRO A 94 16.75 5.17 -17.81
N LEU A 95 16.09 5.55 -16.70
CA LEU A 95 15.62 4.58 -15.72
C LEU A 95 14.55 3.64 -16.32
N PHE A 96 13.61 4.18 -17.09
CA PHE A 96 12.57 3.40 -17.78
C PHE A 96 13.20 2.29 -18.65
N PHE A 97 14.19 2.64 -19.47
CA PHE A 97 14.88 1.68 -20.33
C PHE A 97 15.73 0.68 -19.54
N CYS A 98 16.37 1.10 -18.44
CA CYS A 98 17.08 0.17 -17.56
C CYS A 98 16.14 -0.82 -16.86
N LEU A 99 14.91 -0.43 -16.55
CA LEU A 99 13.89 -1.30 -15.94
C LEU A 99 13.19 -2.21 -16.96
N LEU A 100 13.23 -1.88 -18.25
CA LEU A 100 12.48 -2.59 -19.28
C LEU A 100 12.90 -4.07 -19.41
N PRO A 101 14.20 -4.43 -19.54
CA PRO A 101 14.60 -5.84 -19.62
C PRO A 101 14.19 -6.68 -18.39
N PRO A 102 14.50 -6.30 -17.13
CA PRO A 102 14.15 -7.13 -15.99
C PRO A 102 12.64 -7.29 -15.81
N VAL A 103 11.85 -6.21 -15.98
CA VAL A 103 10.39 -6.28 -15.84
C VAL A 103 9.75 -7.07 -16.98
N MET A 104 10.24 -6.95 -18.21
CA MET A 104 9.79 -7.78 -19.33
C MET A 104 10.07 -9.26 -19.05
N LEU A 105 11.26 -9.59 -18.54
CA LEU A 105 11.64 -10.96 -18.19
C LEU A 105 10.76 -11.53 -17.05
N LEU A 106 10.40 -10.72 -16.03
CA LEU A 106 9.44 -11.13 -15.00
C LEU A 106 8.06 -11.40 -15.59
N ARG A 107 7.60 -10.53 -16.50
CA ARG A 107 6.30 -10.70 -17.17
C ARG A 107 6.27 -11.98 -17.98
N LEU A 108 7.34 -12.29 -18.72
CA LEU A 108 7.47 -13.53 -19.48
C LEU A 108 7.46 -14.76 -18.56
N TYR A 109 8.20 -14.70 -17.44
CA TYR A 109 8.20 -15.78 -16.46
C TYR A 109 6.79 -16.08 -15.91
N VAL A 110 6.07 -15.06 -15.41
CA VAL A 110 4.70 -15.26 -14.92
C VAL A 110 3.73 -15.64 -16.03
N GLY A 111 3.87 -15.02 -17.20
CA GLY A 111 3.00 -15.24 -18.34
C GLY A 111 3.08 -16.66 -18.89
N TRP A 112 4.29 -17.18 -19.10
CA TRP A 112 4.51 -18.44 -19.80
C TRP A 112 4.80 -19.62 -18.89
N ARG A 113 5.47 -19.43 -17.74
CA ARG A 113 5.87 -20.55 -16.88
C ARG A 113 4.87 -20.90 -15.79
N LEU A 114 4.14 -19.93 -15.27
CA LEU A 114 3.19 -20.20 -14.19
C LEU A 114 1.81 -20.61 -14.74
N PRO A 115 1.16 -21.64 -14.16
CA PRO A 115 -0.20 -22.02 -14.54
C PRO A 115 -1.19 -20.89 -14.22
N GLN A 116 -2.34 -20.88 -14.88
CA GLN A 116 -3.37 -19.87 -14.63
C GLN A 116 -4.65 -20.55 -14.11
N PRO A 117 -5.08 -20.27 -12.87
CA PRO A 117 -4.51 -19.34 -11.88
C PRO A 117 -3.27 -19.88 -11.14
N THR A 118 -2.46 -18.98 -10.55
CA THR A 118 -1.37 -19.34 -9.61
C THR A 118 -1.50 -18.55 -8.32
N HIS A 119 -1.58 -19.24 -7.18
CA HIS A 119 -1.67 -18.63 -5.85
C HIS A 119 -0.37 -17.94 -5.43
N GLN A 120 0.76 -18.65 -5.50
CA GLN A 120 2.07 -18.15 -5.06
C GLN A 120 3.15 -18.59 -6.05
N ILE A 121 4.15 -17.74 -6.26
CA ILE A 121 5.36 -18.10 -7.02
C ILE A 121 6.15 -19.15 -6.22
N PRO A 122 6.64 -20.25 -6.83
CA PRO A 122 7.35 -21.33 -6.13
C PRO A 122 8.78 -20.89 -5.74
N ARG A 123 8.88 -20.11 -4.66
CA ARG A 123 10.13 -19.45 -4.21
C ARG A 123 11.29 -20.39 -3.87
N GLN A 124 11.00 -21.66 -3.56
CA GLN A 124 12.00 -22.68 -3.24
C GLN A 124 12.51 -23.44 -4.48
N SER A 125 11.90 -23.24 -5.65
CA SER A 125 12.36 -23.89 -6.87
C SER A 125 13.71 -23.33 -7.32
N ILE A 126 14.59 -24.22 -7.81
CA ILE A 126 15.89 -23.84 -8.39
C ILE A 126 15.68 -22.89 -9.58
N GLU A 127 14.65 -23.13 -10.39
CA GLU A 127 14.27 -22.28 -11.52
C GLU A 127 14.02 -20.83 -11.08
N TRP A 128 13.21 -20.62 -10.03
CA TRP A 128 12.96 -19.29 -9.50
C TRP A 128 14.21 -18.64 -8.91
N LYS A 129 15.03 -19.39 -8.16
CA LYS A 129 16.29 -18.85 -7.60
C LYS A 129 17.26 -18.41 -8.69
N PHE A 130 17.39 -19.20 -9.76
CA PHE A 130 18.17 -18.82 -10.92
C PHE A 130 17.59 -17.57 -11.62
N HIS A 131 16.26 -17.51 -11.79
CA HIS A 131 15.60 -16.35 -12.34
C HIS A 131 15.87 -15.08 -11.53
N VAL A 132 15.77 -15.14 -10.19
CA VAL A 132 16.09 -14.01 -9.30
C VAL A 132 17.54 -13.57 -9.46
N LEU A 133 18.49 -14.50 -9.59
CA LEU A 133 19.89 -14.16 -9.83
C LEU A 133 20.08 -13.39 -11.14
N VAL A 134 19.45 -13.84 -12.23
CA VAL A 134 19.47 -13.11 -13.51
C VAL A 134 18.85 -11.72 -13.37
N GLN A 135 17.72 -11.61 -12.68
CA GLN A 135 17.07 -10.33 -12.41
C GLN A 135 17.96 -9.37 -11.62
N LEU A 136 18.70 -9.87 -10.63
CA LEU A 136 19.64 -9.06 -9.85
C LEU A 136 20.70 -8.42 -10.74
N VAL A 137 21.28 -9.18 -11.67
CA VAL A 137 22.28 -8.67 -12.62
C VAL A 137 21.67 -7.64 -13.56
N LEU A 138 20.50 -7.93 -14.14
CA LEU A 138 19.80 -7.02 -15.05
C LEU A 138 19.35 -5.71 -14.38
N CYS A 139 19.06 -5.75 -13.07
CA CYS A 139 18.63 -4.58 -12.31
C CYS A 139 19.78 -3.68 -11.85
N ILE A 140 21.06 -4.07 -11.97
CA ILE A 140 22.20 -3.26 -11.51
C ILE A 140 22.15 -1.82 -12.06
N PRO A 141 21.97 -1.57 -13.37
CA PRO A 141 21.92 -0.20 -13.91
C PRO A 141 20.75 0.61 -13.31
N ALA A 142 19.58 -0.02 -13.20
CA ALA A 142 18.40 0.62 -12.60
C ALA A 142 18.61 0.94 -11.12
N PHE A 143 19.28 0.06 -10.36
CA PHE A 143 19.60 0.32 -8.95
C PHE A 143 20.58 1.48 -8.79
N LEU A 144 21.62 1.58 -9.62
CA LEU A 144 22.56 2.70 -9.55
C LEU A 144 21.84 4.04 -9.80
N LEU A 145 20.97 4.09 -10.81
CA LEU A 145 20.16 5.28 -11.09
C LEU A 145 19.16 5.59 -9.96
N ALA A 146 18.45 4.58 -9.45
CA ALA A 146 17.50 4.74 -8.35
C ALA A 146 18.19 5.22 -7.06
N MET A 147 19.38 4.70 -6.76
CA MET A 147 20.18 5.13 -5.62
C MET A 147 20.70 6.56 -5.80
N PHE A 148 21.13 6.93 -7.01
CA PHE A 148 21.51 8.31 -7.32
C PHE A 148 20.33 9.28 -7.12
N VAL A 149 19.16 8.95 -7.68
CA VAL A 149 17.92 9.75 -7.53
C VAL A 149 17.55 9.92 -6.06
N LEU A 150 17.63 8.84 -5.28
CA LEU A 150 17.34 8.87 -3.84
C LEU A 150 18.35 9.74 -3.08
N ALA A 151 19.66 9.56 -3.33
CA ALA A 151 20.72 10.35 -2.71
C ALA A 151 20.57 11.84 -3.04
N TYR A 152 20.35 12.18 -4.31
CA TYR A 152 20.07 13.54 -4.77
C TYR A 152 18.87 14.14 -4.04
N SER A 153 17.76 13.39 -3.96
CA SER A 153 16.54 13.84 -3.28
C SER A 153 16.78 14.13 -1.79
N HIS A 154 17.58 13.30 -1.11
CA HIS A 154 17.97 13.53 0.29
C HIS A 154 18.90 14.74 0.46
N VAL A 155 19.85 14.95 -0.46
CA VAL A 155 20.74 16.13 -0.45
C VAL A 155 19.90 17.40 -0.60
N VAL A 156 19.02 17.44 -1.59
CA VAL A 156 18.14 18.61 -1.82
C VAL A 156 17.23 18.84 -0.61
N MET A 157 16.60 17.80 -0.07
CA MET A 157 15.80 17.91 1.17
C MET A 157 16.60 18.48 2.33
N THR A 158 17.82 17.99 2.55
CA THR A 158 18.64 18.39 3.70
C THR A 158 19.10 19.84 3.57
N ILE A 159 19.61 20.22 2.39
CA ILE A 159 20.09 21.58 2.14
C ILE A 159 18.93 22.58 2.19
N PHE A 160 17.90 22.38 1.36
CA PHE A 160 16.84 23.37 1.21
C PHE A 160 15.85 23.34 2.38
N GLY A 161 15.55 22.16 2.94
CA GLY A 161 14.79 22.05 4.18
C GLY A 161 15.52 22.70 5.36
N GLY A 162 16.82 22.45 5.51
CA GLY A 162 17.65 23.06 6.55
C GLY A 162 17.75 24.58 6.42
N LEU A 163 17.93 25.09 5.19
CA LEU A 163 17.92 26.52 4.90
C LEU A 163 16.58 27.16 5.26
N TYR A 164 15.47 26.55 4.87
CA TYR A 164 14.13 27.03 5.23
C TYR A 164 13.94 27.13 6.75
N LEU A 165 14.27 26.05 7.47
CA LEU A 165 14.10 25.99 8.92
C LEU A 165 14.99 27.03 9.63
N THR A 166 16.24 27.17 9.21
CA THR A 166 17.19 28.15 9.75
C THR A 166 16.70 29.57 9.49
N SER A 167 16.26 29.86 8.26
CA SER A 167 15.75 31.18 7.87
C SER A 167 14.48 31.52 8.66
N SER A 168 13.58 30.56 8.83
CA SER A 168 12.36 30.71 9.63
C SER A 168 12.68 31.00 11.10
N ALA A 169 13.68 30.31 11.67
CA ALA A 169 14.12 30.55 13.05
C ALA A 169 14.74 31.95 13.24
N ILE A 170 15.53 32.42 12.27
CA ILE A 170 16.13 33.76 12.27
C ILE A 170 15.05 34.84 12.16
N VAL A 171 14.15 34.74 11.17
CA VAL A 171 13.08 35.73 10.95
C VAL A 171 12.12 35.82 12.14
N GLN A 172 11.87 34.70 12.83
CA GLN A 172 11.04 34.67 14.03
C GLN A 172 11.79 35.04 15.32
N CYS A 173 13.10 35.30 15.25
CA CYS A 173 13.97 35.49 16.42
C CYS A 173 13.86 34.35 17.46
N LYS A 174 13.66 33.12 17.00
CA LYS A 174 13.46 31.91 17.83
C LYS A 174 14.47 30.82 17.46
N PRO A 175 15.74 30.94 17.88
CA PRO A 175 16.76 29.95 17.52
C PRO A 175 16.46 28.55 18.07
N TYR A 176 15.75 28.44 19.19
CA TYR A 176 15.34 27.16 19.78
C TYR A 176 14.34 26.37 18.89
N LEU A 177 13.67 27.03 17.94
CA LEU A 177 12.72 26.41 17.01
C LEU A 177 13.37 25.29 16.18
N LEU A 178 14.66 25.43 15.85
CA LEU A 178 15.42 24.42 15.12
C LEU A 178 15.43 23.08 15.87
N VAL A 179 15.83 23.12 17.13
CA VAL A 179 15.95 21.93 17.98
C VAL A 179 14.57 21.39 18.37
N GLU A 180 13.65 22.29 18.73
CA GLU A 180 12.30 21.92 19.15
C GLU A 180 11.55 21.18 18.03
N ARG A 181 11.53 21.73 16.81
CA ARG A 181 10.84 21.11 15.68
C ARG A 181 11.43 19.76 15.33
N LEU A 182 12.76 19.67 15.22
CA LEU A 182 13.42 18.41 14.88
C LEU A 182 13.18 17.36 15.96
N ARG A 183 13.23 17.73 17.25
CA ARG A 183 12.93 16.81 18.36
C ARG A 183 11.49 16.33 18.33
N HIS A 184 10.53 17.25 18.16
CA HIS A 184 9.10 16.92 18.05
C HIS A 184 8.85 15.95 16.90
N ASN A 185 9.27 16.32 15.69
CA ASN A 185 9.06 15.53 14.49
C ASN A 185 9.74 14.16 14.55
N ASN A 186 10.96 14.07 15.09
CA ASN A 186 11.63 12.78 15.28
C ASN A 186 10.92 11.92 16.32
N THR A 187 10.33 12.51 17.36
CA THR A 187 9.53 11.77 18.37
C THR A 187 8.29 11.16 17.74
N VAL A 188 7.56 11.94 16.93
CA VAL A 188 6.36 11.46 16.21
C VAL A 188 6.72 10.38 15.20
N LEU A 189 7.86 10.51 14.53
CA LEU A 189 8.32 9.55 13.52
C LEU A 189 8.97 8.29 14.08
N LYS A 190 9.44 8.31 15.33
CA LYS A 190 10.22 7.22 15.95
C LYS A 190 9.59 5.84 15.77
N PRO A 191 8.28 5.62 16.01
CA PRO A 191 7.66 4.31 15.83
C PRO A 191 7.75 3.77 14.40
N TYR A 192 7.84 4.66 13.42
CA TYR A 192 7.81 4.34 12.00
C TYR A 192 9.20 4.28 11.37
N GLN A 193 10.26 4.20 12.17
CA GLN A 193 11.64 4.04 11.71
C GLN A 193 12.09 2.58 11.86
N GLY A 194 13.15 2.22 11.13
CA GLY A 194 13.79 0.91 11.27
C GLY A 194 13.05 -0.26 10.61
N GLY A 195 12.18 0.02 9.63
CA GLY A 195 11.55 -1.04 8.84
C GLY A 195 12.55 -1.89 8.04
N PRO A 196 12.14 -3.07 7.54
CA PRO A 196 13.00 -3.97 6.79
C PRO A 196 13.69 -3.28 5.62
N PHE A 197 14.98 -3.55 5.46
CA PHE A 197 15.76 -2.96 4.37
C PHE A 197 15.38 -3.61 3.04
N LEU A 198 14.85 -2.82 2.10
CA LEU A 198 14.29 -3.34 0.85
C LEU A 198 15.26 -4.21 0.03
N LEU A 199 16.57 -3.88 0.03
CA LEU A 199 17.56 -4.66 -0.72
C LEU A 199 17.76 -6.07 -0.15
N TRP A 200 17.52 -6.29 1.14
CA TRP A 200 17.56 -7.63 1.74
C TRP A 200 16.32 -8.47 1.41
N HIS A 201 15.27 -7.83 0.92
CA HIS A 201 14.01 -8.48 0.52
C HIS A 201 13.78 -8.40 -0.98
N ILE A 202 14.86 -8.44 -1.77
CA ILE A 202 14.75 -8.28 -3.21
C ILE A 202 13.91 -9.36 -3.89
N GLU A 203 13.95 -10.59 -3.37
CA GLU A 203 13.07 -11.67 -3.85
C GLU A 203 11.59 -11.33 -3.68
N ASP A 204 11.19 -10.67 -2.58
CA ASP A 204 9.80 -10.21 -2.42
C ASP A 204 9.44 -9.15 -3.44
N ILE A 205 10.33 -8.19 -3.67
CA ILE A 205 10.11 -7.13 -4.65
C ILE A 205 9.91 -7.75 -6.02
N MET A 206 10.70 -8.76 -6.39
CA MET A 206 10.51 -9.47 -7.66
C MET A 206 9.17 -10.20 -7.73
N VAL A 207 8.74 -10.88 -6.65
CA VAL A 207 7.40 -11.51 -6.60
C VAL A 207 6.29 -10.46 -6.72
N ALA A 208 6.42 -9.33 -6.02
CA ALA A 208 5.45 -8.25 -6.03
C ALA A 208 5.36 -7.59 -7.43
N VAL A 209 6.49 -7.34 -8.08
CA VAL A 209 6.56 -6.84 -9.46
C VAL A 209 5.96 -7.86 -10.43
N ALA A 210 6.31 -9.14 -10.30
CA ALA A 210 5.84 -10.23 -11.14
C ALA A 210 4.31 -10.35 -11.14
N GLY A 211 3.68 -10.30 -9.96
CA GLY A 211 2.22 -10.30 -9.88
C GLY A 211 1.61 -8.99 -10.40
N SER A 212 2.20 -7.84 -10.06
CA SER A 212 1.67 -6.52 -10.46
C SER A 212 1.73 -6.29 -11.98
N VAL A 213 2.85 -6.64 -12.62
CA VAL A 213 3.02 -6.51 -14.08
C VAL A 213 2.10 -7.45 -14.86
N TYR A 214 1.70 -8.57 -14.26
CA TYR A 214 0.71 -9.46 -14.86
C TYR A 214 -0.73 -8.94 -14.67
N ARG A 215 -0.99 -8.20 -13.58
CA ARG A 215 -2.31 -7.62 -13.28
C ARG A 215 -2.63 -6.40 -14.13
N GLN A 216 -1.60 -5.63 -14.51
CA GLN A 216 -1.75 -4.33 -15.17
C GLN A 216 -1.32 -4.38 -16.63
N HIS A 217 -1.81 -3.44 -17.44
CA HIS A 217 -1.21 -3.15 -18.74
C HIS A 217 0.30 -2.84 -18.59
N PHE A 218 1.14 -3.52 -19.37
CA PHE A 218 2.60 -3.48 -19.18
C PHE A 218 3.23 -2.09 -19.31
N LEU A 219 2.84 -1.31 -20.31
CA LEU A 219 3.38 0.04 -20.48
C LEU A 219 2.91 0.99 -19.37
N GLU A 220 1.67 0.81 -18.90
CA GLU A 220 1.15 1.56 -17.76
C GLU A 220 1.92 1.21 -16.48
N PHE A 221 2.14 -0.07 -16.22
CA PHE A 221 2.96 -0.55 -15.11
C PHE A 221 4.38 -0.01 -15.20
N MET A 222 5.04 -0.14 -16.36
CA MET A 222 6.40 0.37 -16.57
C MET A 222 6.51 1.87 -16.31
N ARG A 223 5.53 2.65 -16.79
CA ARG A 223 5.47 4.10 -16.56
C ARG A 223 5.36 4.42 -15.07
N THR A 224 4.40 3.82 -14.37
CA THR A 224 4.12 4.10 -12.95
C THR A 224 5.22 3.56 -12.02
N PHE A 225 5.77 2.39 -12.34
CA PHE A 225 6.90 1.79 -11.62
C PHE A 225 8.19 2.62 -11.80
N THR A 226 8.44 3.19 -12.97
CA THR A 226 9.54 4.13 -13.16
C THR A 226 9.32 5.42 -12.38
N THR A 227 8.10 6.00 -12.47
CA THR A 227 7.74 7.23 -11.76
C THR A 227 7.85 7.10 -10.23
N MET A 228 7.59 5.92 -9.68
CA MET A 228 7.76 5.61 -8.24
C MET A 228 9.12 6.06 -7.68
N PHE A 229 10.21 5.84 -8.43
CA PHE A 229 11.56 6.16 -7.97
C PHE A 229 11.84 7.65 -7.84
N PHE A 230 11.05 8.49 -8.53
CA PHE A 230 11.16 9.94 -8.53
C PHE A 230 10.10 10.57 -7.63
N ALA A 231 8.82 10.27 -7.87
CA ALA A 231 7.72 10.95 -7.21
C ALA A 231 7.59 10.55 -5.73
N ASN A 232 7.73 9.26 -5.39
CA ASN A 232 7.43 8.80 -4.02
C ASN A 232 8.34 9.42 -2.97
N PRO A 233 9.69 9.48 -3.16
CA PRO A 233 10.55 10.15 -2.20
C PRO A 233 10.15 11.62 -2.04
N TRP A 234 9.86 12.33 -3.13
CA TRP A 234 9.50 13.73 -3.03
C TRP A 234 8.15 13.94 -2.31
N MET A 235 7.13 13.17 -2.66
CA MET A 235 5.85 13.21 -1.95
C MET A 235 6.02 12.87 -0.46
N LYS A 236 6.79 11.84 -0.13
CA LYS A 236 6.99 11.40 1.25
C LYS A 236 7.80 12.41 2.08
N TYR A 237 8.93 12.86 1.55
CA TYR A 237 9.91 13.63 2.30
C TYR A 237 9.67 15.15 2.22
N TRP A 238 9.00 15.65 1.18
CA TRP A 238 8.71 17.07 1.01
C TRP A 238 7.28 17.45 1.37
N VAL A 239 6.30 16.63 1.01
CA VAL A 239 4.89 16.95 1.21
C VAL A 239 4.37 16.39 2.53
N THR A 240 4.48 15.07 2.73
CA THR A 240 3.74 14.40 3.82
C THR A 240 4.53 14.31 5.14
N ALA A 241 5.84 14.06 5.10
CA ALA A 241 6.63 13.84 6.32
C ALA A 241 7.93 14.65 6.34
N ASN A 242 7.87 15.92 5.91
CA ASN A 242 9.02 16.82 5.94
C ASN A 242 9.33 17.28 7.37
N ILE A 243 10.49 16.85 7.89
CA ILE A 243 10.92 17.14 9.26
C ILE A 243 11.37 18.59 9.47
N TYR A 244 11.62 19.35 8.40
CA TYR A 244 12.15 20.71 8.45
C TYR A 244 11.04 21.77 8.30
N LEU A 245 10.08 21.56 7.39
CA LEU A 245 9.18 22.63 6.95
C LEU A 245 7.99 22.87 7.89
N SER A 246 7.52 21.84 8.59
CA SER A 246 6.32 21.90 9.42
C SER A 246 6.43 20.96 10.62
N ASN A 247 5.60 21.19 11.64
CA ASN A 247 5.39 20.22 12.69
C ASN A 247 4.54 19.06 12.12
N LEU A 248 4.96 17.85 12.45
CA LEU A 248 4.28 16.60 12.09
C LEU A 248 3.50 16.11 13.30
N ASP A 249 2.34 15.54 13.04
CA ASP A 249 1.49 14.88 14.05
C ASP A 249 0.87 13.61 13.42
N GLU A 250 0.28 12.77 14.28
CA GLU A 250 -0.38 11.54 13.85
C GLU A 250 -1.89 11.74 13.70
N ARG A 251 -2.42 11.43 12.51
CA ARG A 251 -3.85 11.43 12.19
C ARG A 251 -4.37 10.00 12.12
N PHE A 252 -5.48 9.74 12.81
CA PHE A 252 -6.29 8.55 12.58
C PHE A 252 -7.43 8.85 11.58
N LEU A 253 -7.61 7.96 10.62
CA LEU A 253 -8.69 8.01 9.63
C LEU A 253 -9.09 6.59 9.23
N THR A 254 -10.34 6.40 8.81
CA THR A 254 -10.90 5.09 8.49
C THR A 254 -11.96 5.21 7.41
N GLN A 255 -11.97 4.26 6.48
CA GLN A 255 -13.04 4.13 5.49
C GLN A 255 -13.69 2.77 5.62
N ILE A 256 -15.02 2.76 5.65
CA ILE A 256 -15.82 1.54 5.66
C ILE A 256 -16.71 1.49 4.43
N GLY A 257 -16.57 0.39 3.69
CA GLY A 257 -17.29 0.09 2.46
C GLY A 257 -18.78 -0.09 2.63
N GLN A 258 -19.43 -0.57 1.57
CA GLN A 258 -20.79 -1.07 1.66
C GLN A 258 -20.79 -2.39 2.45
N SER A 259 -21.88 -2.67 3.19
CA SER A 259 -22.08 -3.97 3.82
C SER A 259 -22.03 -5.09 2.79
N MET A 260 -21.33 -6.17 3.11
CA MET A 260 -21.28 -7.41 2.33
C MET A 260 -21.97 -8.57 3.08
N ALA A 261 -22.90 -8.24 4.00
CA ALA A 261 -23.62 -9.22 4.81
C ALA A 261 -24.54 -10.15 3.98
N ASP A 262 -24.69 -9.91 2.69
CA ASP A 262 -25.38 -10.79 1.74
C ASP A 262 -24.56 -12.04 1.33
N MET A 263 -23.31 -12.14 1.77
CA MET A 263 -22.39 -13.25 1.50
C MET A 263 -21.80 -13.83 2.79
N ASN A 264 -21.32 -15.08 2.73
CA ASN A 264 -20.58 -15.68 3.84
C ASN A 264 -19.23 -14.97 4.03
N ARG A 265 -18.85 -14.71 5.28
CA ARG A 265 -17.57 -14.10 5.66
C ARG A 265 -16.36 -14.80 5.03
N ASP A 266 -16.36 -16.13 4.99
CA ASP A 266 -15.20 -16.90 4.52
C ASP A 266 -15.06 -16.83 2.99
N ASP A 267 -16.18 -16.73 2.27
CA ASP A 267 -16.19 -16.50 0.82
C ASP A 267 -15.65 -15.10 0.50
N ILE A 268 -16.08 -14.09 1.27
CA ILE A 268 -15.60 -12.71 1.13
C ILE A 268 -14.08 -12.66 1.29
N ASP A 269 -13.59 -13.21 2.40
CA ASP A 269 -12.16 -13.21 2.67
C ASP A 269 -11.36 -13.94 1.57
N THR A 270 -11.82 -15.13 1.16
CA THR A 270 -11.18 -15.90 0.11
C THR A 270 -11.07 -15.10 -1.19
N GLN A 271 -12.13 -14.40 -1.60
CA GLN A 271 -12.09 -13.58 -2.81
C GLN A 271 -11.25 -12.31 -2.63
N VAL A 272 -11.18 -11.71 -1.44
CA VAL A 272 -10.24 -10.62 -1.14
C VAL A 272 -8.79 -11.11 -1.26
N MET A 273 -8.47 -12.29 -0.71
CA MET A 273 -7.15 -12.90 -0.83
C MET A 273 -6.81 -13.23 -2.29
N HIS A 274 -7.77 -13.71 -3.08
CA HIS A 274 -7.58 -13.90 -4.53
C HIS A 274 -7.34 -12.59 -5.26
N ALA A 275 -8.14 -11.57 -4.96
CA ALA A 275 -8.01 -10.25 -5.54
C ALA A 275 -6.64 -9.65 -5.26
N ILE A 276 -6.08 -9.81 -4.06
CA ILE A 276 -4.89 -9.07 -3.61
C ILE A 276 -3.63 -9.93 -3.65
N SER A 277 -3.64 -11.16 -3.14
CA SER A 277 -2.41 -11.95 -2.93
C SER A 277 -2.06 -12.93 -4.04
N ARG A 278 -2.99 -13.29 -4.90
CA ARG A 278 -2.76 -14.27 -5.97
C ARG A 278 -1.70 -13.78 -6.97
N ALA A 279 -0.66 -14.56 -7.22
CA ALA A 279 0.41 -14.18 -8.16
C ALA A 279 -0.09 -14.07 -9.61
N LYS A 280 -0.97 -14.97 -10.06
CA LYS A 280 -1.56 -14.96 -11.40
C LYS A 280 -3.06 -15.22 -11.34
N ASN A 281 -3.87 -14.24 -11.71
CA ASN A 281 -5.34 -14.36 -11.75
C ASN A 281 -5.82 -15.02 -13.05
N SER A 282 -7.05 -15.54 -13.06
CA SER A 282 -7.74 -15.89 -14.32
C SER A 282 -7.87 -14.66 -15.21
N GLU A 283 -8.02 -14.84 -16.52
CA GLU A 283 -8.01 -13.70 -17.45
C GLU A 283 -9.17 -12.75 -17.20
N SER A 284 -10.37 -13.28 -16.94
CA SER A 284 -11.53 -12.48 -16.56
C SER A 284 -11.25 -11.65 -15.30
N ASN A 285 -10.73 -12.26 -14.23
CA ASN A 285 -10.42 -11.53 -13.00
C ASN A 285 -9.25 -10.57 -13.15
N ARG A 286 -8.26 -10.88 -13.99
CA ARG A 286 -7.18 -9.95 -14.33
C ARG A 286 -7.75 -8.69 -14.97
N ASN A 287 -8.62 -8.85 -15.97
CA ASN A 287 -9.21 -7.73 -16.68
C ASN A 287 -10.09 -6.86 -15.75
N GLU A 288 -10.82 -7.49 -14.82
CA GLU A 288 -11.60 -6.77 -13.78
C GLU A 288 -10.71 -6.02 -12.79
N LEU A 289 -9.54 -6.57 -12.41
CA LEU A 289 -8.60 -5.91 -11.50
C LEU A 289 -7.82 -4.77 -12.18
N ASP A 290 -7.45 -4.94 -13.43
CA ASP A 290 -6.78 -3.93 -14.28
C ASP A 290 -7.67 -2.68 -14.48
N ALA A 291 -8.99 -2.85 -14.54
CA ALA A 291 -9.93 -1.74 -14.69
C ALA A 291 -10.02 -0.83 -13.45
N LYS A 292 -9.51 -1.28 -12.29
CA LYS A 292 -9.67 -0.59 -11.01
C LYS A 292 -8.75 0.60 -10.89
N THR A 293 -9.16 1.58 -10.07
CA THR A 293 -8.31 2.74 -9.74
C THR A 293 -7.15 2.37 -8.80
N PHE A 294 -7.27 1.23 -8.13
CA PHE A 294 -6.26 0.68 -7.24
C PHE A 294 -6.19 -0.85 -7.40
N ALA A 295 -4.97 -1.36 -7.55
CA ALA A 295 -4.72 -2.78 -7.66
C ALA A 295 -3.50 -3.15 -6.81
N PRO A 296 -3.72 -3.53 -5.53
CA PRO A 296 -2.64 -4.02 -4.70
C PRO A 296 -2.26 -5.45 -5.10
N HIS A 297 -0.98 -5.77 -4.92
CA HIS A 297 -0.46 -7.11 -4.89
C HIS A 297 0.39 -7.35 -3.64
N TYR A 298 -0.19 -8.04 -2.66
CA TYR A 298 0.49 -8.40 -1.40
C TYR A 298 0.78 -9.89 -1.42
N PRO A 299 1.98 -10.31 -1.88
CA PRO A 299 2.26 -11.71 -2.10
C PRO A 299 2.35 -12.46 -0.77
N TYR A 300 1.91 -13.72 -0.78
CA TYR A 300 2.08 -14.59 0.39
C TYR A 300 3.54 -14.63 0.85
N PRO A 301 3.80 -14.48 2.16
CA PRO A 301 5.15 -14.42 2.68
C PRO A 301 5.84 -15.79 2.59
N PRO A 302 7.18 -15.82 2.63
CA PRO A 302 7.91 -17.07 2.69
C PRO A 302 7.69 -17.76 4.05
N PRO A 303 7.89 -19.09 4.17
CA PRO A 303 7.55 -19.85 5.38
C PRO A 303 8.25 -19.39 6.68
N SER A 304 9.37 -18.67 6.57
CA SER A 304 10.15 -18.19 7.72
C SER A 304 9.63 -16.90 8.36
N ARG A 305 8.62 -16.24 7.77
CA ARG A 305 8.07 -14.97 8.28
C ARG A 305 6.61 -14.74 7.90
N ARG A 306 5.98 -13.76 8.52
CA ARG A 306 4.56 -13.43 8.33
C ARG A 306 4.33 -12.20 7.44
N TYR A 307 5.41 -11.61 6.94
CA TYR A 307 5.37 -10.46 6.06
C TYR A 307 6.10 -10.67 4.74
N ALA A 308 5.71 -9.87 3.75
CA ALA A 308 6.41 -9.71 2.48
C ALA A 308 6.49 -8.23 2.11
N ILE A 309 7.37 -7.89 1.17
CA ILE A 309 7.23 -6.64 0.43
C ILE A 309 6.15 -6.84 -0.64
N GLY A 310 5.11 -6.02 -0.57
CA GLY A 310 4.04 -5.93 -1.55
C GLY A 310 4.18 -4.70 -2.42
N MET A 311 3.28 -4.59 -3.39
CA MET A 311 3.22 -3.47 -4.32
C MET A 311 1.79 -2.97 -4.44
N GLN A 312 1.62 -1.67 -4.62
CA GLN A 312 0.32 -1.05 -4.86
C GLN A 312 0.38 -0.25 -6.16
N HIS A 313 -0.54 -0.50 -7.08
CA HIS A 313 -0.73 0.32 -8.28
C HIS A 313 -1.93 1.25 -8.09
N ALA A 314 -1.74 2.55 -8.25
CA ALA A 314 -2.76 3.58 -8.05
C ALA A 314 -2.78 4.60 -9.21
N GLY A 315 -3.02 4.12 -10.43
CA GLY A 315 -3.19 4.91 -11.65
C GLY A 315 -1.96 5.66 -12.14
N LEU A 316 -1.51 6.67 -11.40
CA LEU A 316 -0.36 7.51 -11.75
C LEU A 316 0.92 7.09 -11.01
N ILE A 317 0.80 6.27 -9.98
CA ILE A 317 1.90 5.94 -9.09
C ILE A 317 1.85 4.49 -8.64
N THR A 318 3.03 3.91 -8.51
CA THR A 318 3.23 2.61 -7.88
C THR A 318 3.93 2.83 -6.55
N THR A 319 3.65 2.01 -5.55
CA THR A 319 4.34 2.05 -4.26
C THR A 319 4.81 0.65 -3.85
N LEU A 320 5.88 0.60 -3.04
CA LEU A 320 6.30 -0.59 -2.33
C LEU A 320 5.86 -0.49 -0.88
N VAL A 321 5.33 -1.59 -0.34
CA VAL A 321 4.83 -1.63 1.04
C VAL A 321 5.30 -2.86 1.77
N HIS A 322 5.44 -2.75 3.08
CA HIS A 322 5.66 -3.89 3.95
C HIS A 322 4.29 -4.43 4.40
N THR A 323 3.95 -5.67 4.06
CA THR A 323 2.62 -6.23 4.28
C THR A 323 2.70 -7.50 5.13
N THR A 324 2.09 -7.46 6.30
CA THR A 324 1.91 -8.61 7.19
C THR A 324 0.54 -9.22 6.95
N HIS A 325 0.49 -10.53 6.74
CA HIS A 325 -0.75 -11.27 6.54
C HIS A 325 -1.20 -11.83 7.89
N TYR A 326 -2.40 -11.47 8.34
CA TYR A 326 -2.93 -11.96 9.62
C TYR A 326 -3.10 -13.49 9.62
N ARG A 327 -3.40 -14.05 8.44
CA ARG A 327 -3.61 -15.49 8.20
C ARG A 327 -2.33 -16.29 7.88
N SER A 328 -1.16 -15.68 7.88
CA SER A 328 0.07 -16.48 7.72
C SER A 328 0.17 -17.52 8.83
N PRO A 329 0.71 -18.72 8.57
CA PRO A 329 0.92 -19.69 9.65
C PRO A 329 1.65 -19.05 10.84
N PRO A 330 1.27 -19.35 12.09
CA PRO A 330 2.06 -18.93 13.23
C PRO A 330 3.46 -19.55 13.09
N VAL A 331 4.48 -18.72 13.28
CA VAL A 331 5.85 -19.23 13.41
C VAL A 331 6.02 -19.69 14.85
N ALA A 332 6.79 -20.77 15.07
CA ALA A 332 6.94 -21.38 16.38
C ALA A 332 7.28 -20.32 17.45
N ASN A 333 6.58 -20.36 18.58
CA ASN A 333 6.70 -19.40 19.67
C ASN A 333 6.32 -17.96 19.33
N GLU A 334 5.44 -17.73 18.34
CA GLU A 334 4.84 -16.42 18.10
C GLU A 334 3.31 -16.47 18.15
N GLY A 335 2.78 -15.67 19.07
CA GLY A 335 1.37 -15.40 19.19
C GLY A 335 0.86 -14.51 18.05
N PRO A 336 -0.47 -14.36 17.99
CA PRO A 336 -1.15 -13.61 16.96
C PRO A 336 -0.67 -12.15 16.83
N VAL A 337 -0.72 -11.60 15.62
CA VAL A 337 -0.73 -10.15 15.39
C VAL A 337 -2.13 -9.66 15.80
N ALA A 338 -2.22 -8.80 16.81
CA ALA A 338 -3.49 -8.23 17.25
C ALA A 338 -3.88 -7.07 16.33
N SER A 339 -5.14 -7.02 15.88
CA SER A 339 -5.67 -5.85 15.15
C SER A 339 -5.84 -4.66 16.09
N LEU A 340 -5.62 -3.46 15.56
CA LEU A 340 -5.78 -2.20 16.27
C LEU A 340 -7.16 -1.57 16.06
N SER A 341 -7.92 -2.10 15.11
CA SER A 341 -9.29 -1.71 14.88
C SER A 341 -10.25 -2.46 15.79
N ASN A 342 -11.03 -1.72 16.59
CA ASN A 342 -12.14 -2.29 17.36
C ASN A 342 -13.41 -2.50 16.52
N SER A 343 -13.40 -2.06 15.27
CA SER A 343 -14.45 -2.32 14.29
C SER A 343 -14.16 -3.55 13.43
N ALA A 344 -12.96 -4.15 13.49
CA ALA A 344 -12.62 -5.33 12.69
C ALA A 344 -13.40 -6.58 13.13
N ALA A 345 -14.23 -7.12 12.24
CA ALA A 345 -14.80 -8.46 12.37
C ALA A 345 -13.81 -9.55 11.95
N LEU A 346 -12.95 -9.25 10.98
CA LEU A 346 -11.87 -10.13 10.53
C LEU A 346 -10.70 -9.29 10.00
N PRO A 347 -9.52 -9.32 10.64
CA PRO A 347 -8.34 -8.67 10.09
C PRO A 347 -7.72 -9.49 8.97
N VAL A 348 -7.31 -8.84 7.87
CA VAL A 348 -6.78 -9.51 6.67
C VAL A 348 -5.31 -9.14 6.45
N TYR A 349 -5.02 -7.85 6.35
CA TYR A 349 -3.65 -7.35 6.18
C TYR A 349 -3.32 -6.23 7.15
N ARG A 350 -2.05 -6.16 7.55
CA ARG A 350 -1.43 -4.96 8.10
C ARG A 350 -0.38 -4.47 7.11
N VAL A 351 -0.43 -3.19 6.80
CA VAL A 351 0.48 -2.53 5.85
C VAL A 351 1.26 -1.46 6.58
N MET A 352 2.57 -1.69 6.70
CA MET A 352 3.50 -0.80 7.38
C MET A 352 4.10 0.19 6.38
N LEU A 353 3.94 1.47 6.65
CA LEU A 353 4.39 2.56 5.79
C LEU A 353 5.63 3.19 6.40
N TRP A 354 6.72 2.42 6.41
CA TRP A 354 7.97 2.79 7.07
C TRP A 354 8.55 4.11 6.57
N ARG A 355 9.05 4.95 7.48
CA ARG A 355 9.72 6.21 7.16
C ARG A 355 10.95 6.01 6.29
N ASN A 356 11.70 4.93 6.53
CA ASN A 356 12.90 4.56 5.79
C ASN A 356 12.62 3.82 4.47
N ASN A 357 11.35 3.53 4.12
CA ASN A 357 10.96 3.10 2.79
C ASN A 357 10.64 4.34 1.93
N PRO A 358 11.53 4.75 1.00
CA PRO A 358 11.32 5.95 0.20
C PRO A 358 10.31 5.75 -0.94
N TYR A 359 9.96 4.51 -1.24
CA TYR A 359 9.08 4.14 -2.35
C TYR A 359 7.63 3.98 -1.92
N HIS A 360 7.24 4.63 -0.82
CA HIS A 360 5.84 4.83 -0.42
C HIS A 360 5.62 6.29 -0.05
N ILE A 361 4.48 6.86 -0.45
CA ILE A 361 4.18 8.30 -0.32
C ILE A 361 3.84 8.74 1.12
N TYR A 362 3.39 7.83 1.97
CA TYR A 362 3.02 8.12 3.36
C TYR A 362 3.95 7.44 4.37
N THR A 363 3.88 7.93 5.60
CA THR A 363 4.50 7.32 6.79
C THR A 363 3.42 6.98 7.81
N GLY A 364 3.48 5.80 8.42
CA GLY A 364 2.45 5.33 9.35
C GLY A 364 2.20 3.83 9.25
N TYR A 365 0.99 3.41 9.58
CA TYR A 365 0.52 2.06 9.30
C TYR A 365 -0.97 2.03 9.00
N VAL A 366 -1.39 0.93 8.40
CA VAL A 366 -2.72 0.70 7.86
C VAL A 366 -3.14 -0.72 8.17
N GLU A 367 -4.42 -0.96 8.42
CA GLU A 367 -4.99 -2.30 8.36
C GLU A 367 -6.04 -2.38 7.24
N ALA A 368 -6.22 -3.58 6.71
CA ALA A 368 -7.31 -3.90 5.80
C ALA A 368 -8.09 -5.06 6.40
N ASN A 369 -9.34 -4.80 6.77
CA ASN A 369 -10.18 -5.71 7.55
C ASN A 369 -11.56 -5.88 6.88
N LEU A 370 -12.29 -6.92 7.27
CA LEU A 370 -13.75 -6.92 7.16
C LEU A 370 -14.30 -6.29 8.44
N SER A 371 -15.14 -5.28 8.30
CA SER A 371 -15.70 -4.55 9.44
C SER A 371 -16.91 -5.25 10.03
N SER A 372 -17.08 -5.17 11.34
CA SER A 372 -18.34 -5.42 12.02
C SER A 372 -19.27 -4.20 11.94
N GLY A 373 -18.73 -3.02 11.60
CA GLY A 373 -19.42 -1.74 11.65
C GLY A 373 -19.59 -1.18 13.06
N PHE A 374 -19.34 -1.94 14.12
CA PHE A 374 -19.38 -1.41 15.48
C PHE A 374 -18.18 -0.51 15.78
N PRO A 375 -18.29 0.44 16.73
CA PRO A 375 -19.47 0.74 17.52
C PRO A 375 -20.52 1.62 16.82
N THR A 376 -20.21 2.35 15.75
CA THR A 376 -21.09 3.45 15.26
C THR A 376 -21.66 3.32 13.84
N GLN A 377 -21.23 2.34 13.05
CA GLN A 377 -21.70 2.09 11.68
C GLN A 377 -22.20 0.64 11.45
N PRO A 378 -23.12 0.09 12.27
CA PRO A 378 -23.52 -1.32 12.19
C PRO A 378 -24.14 -1.73 10.84
N SER A 379 -24.65 -0.77 10.07
CA SER A 379 -25.16 -0.99 8.70
C SER A 379 -24.06 -1.36 7.69
N LYS A 380 -22.78 -1.34 8.09
CA LYS A 380 -21.62 -1.66 7.27
C LYS A 380 -21.01 -3.04 7.54
N ASN A 381 -21.78 -3.94 8.17
CA ASN A 381 -21.31 -5.29 8.51
C ASN A 381 -20.69 -6.03 7.32
N LEU A 382 -19.56 -6.69 7.59
CA LEU A 382 -18.65 -7.32 6.64
C LEU A 382 -18.13 -6.42 5.50
N GLY A 383 -18.36 -5.11 5.56
CA GLY A 383 -17.82 -4.18 4.59
C GLY A 383 -16.29 -4.11 4.68
N GLY A 384 -15.62 -3.79 3.56
CA GLY A 384 -14.19 -3.55 3.58
C GLY A 384 -13.84 -2.35 4.46
N GLU A 385 -12.94 -2.54 5.41
CA GLU A 385 -12.47 -1.52 6.34
C GLU A 385 -11.01 -1.20 6.07
N HIS A 386 -10.65 0.08 6.13
CA HIS A 386 -9.28 0.53 5.89
C HIS A 386 -8.82 1.56 6.93
N PRO A 387 -8.66 1.19 8.23
CA PRO A 387 -8.19 2.09 9.27
C PRO A 387 -6.69 2.42 9.08
N MET A 388 -6.34 3.68 9.27
CA MET A 388 -5.00 4.21 9.01
C MET A 388 -4.56 5.18 10.09
N TRP A 389 -3.30 5.07 10.50
CA TRP A 389 -2.63 5.97 11.43
C TRP A 389 -1.43 6.55 10.71
N LEU A 390 -1.56 7.78 10.22
CA LEU A 390 -0.64 8.39 9.27
C LEU A 390 0.00 9.61 9.91
N VAL A 391 1.32 9.74 9.75
CA VAL A 391 2.07 10.91 10.18
C VAL A 391 2.06 11.96 9.08
N ASN A 392 1.59 13.16 9.39
CA ASN A 392 1.62 14.28 8.46
C ASN A 392 1.58 15.64 9.15
N SER A 393 1.89 16.68 8.38
CA SER A 393 1.66 18.07 8.73
C SER A 393 0.20 18.50 8.58
N HIS A 394 -0.16 19.58 9.25
CA HIS A 394 -1.49 20.22 9.17
C HIS A 394 -1.62 21.25 8.03
N ASN A 395 -0.66 21.32 7.12
CA ASN A 395 -0.70 22.29 6.02
C ASN A 395 -1.68 21.86 4.92
N LYS A 396 -2.06 22.80 4.06
CA LYS A 396 -3.06 22.55 3.01
C LYS A 396 -2.56 21.50 2.02
N LEU A 397 -1.31 21.63 1.56
CA LEU A 397 -0.70 20.77 0.55
C LEU A 397 -0.74 19.29 0.97
N ALA A 398 -0.53 19.03 2.25
CA ALA A 398 -0.40 17.70 2.78
C ALA A 398 -1.71 17.13 3.34
N ALA A 399 -2.64 17.94 3.87
CA ALA A 399 -3.81 17.43 4.59
C ALA A 399 -5.18 17.72 3.96
N ASP A 400 -5.28 18.58 2.95
CA ASP A 400 -6.56 18.96 2.34
C ASP A 400 -7.21 17.81 1.53
N ARG A 401 -8.47 17.50 1.79
CA ARG A 401 -9.23 16.41 1.12
C ARG A 401 -9.33 16.52 -0.39
N ASN A 402 -9.34 17.75 -0.91
CA ASN A 402 -9.64 18.01 -2.31
C ASN A 402 -8.38 18.21 -3.16
N LEU A 403 -7.20 18.23 -2.55
CA LEU A 403 -5.96 18.42 -3.28
C LEU A 403 -5.35 17.08 -3.70
N ALA A 404 -5.06 16.95 -4.99
CA ALA A 404 -4.39 15.75 -5.51
C ALA A 404 -3.07 15.49 -4.75
N TYR A 405 -2.85 14.23 -4.40
CA TYR A 405 -1.65 13.74 -3.70
C TYR A 405 -1.44 14.21 -2.25
N SER A 406 -2.43 14.89 -1.65
CA SER A 406 -2.46 15.10 -0.20
C SER A 406 -2.83 13.79 0.53
N LEU A 407 -2.73 13.76 1.85
CA LEU A 407 -3.39 12.74 2.66
C LEU A 407 -4.91 12.79 2.52
N GLY A 408 -5.50 13.97 2.38
CA GLY A 408 -6.94 14.06 2.22
C GLY A 408 -7.43 13.40 0.91
N ALA A 409 -6.59 13.33 -0.13
CA ALA A 409 -6.88 12.55 -1.33
C ALA A 409 -7.00 11.04 -1.04
N ILE A 410 -6.41 10.54 0.06
CA ILE A 410 -6.54 9.13 0.47
C ILE A 410 -7.99 8.77 0.81
N ASP A 411 -8.71 9.72 1.44
CA ASP A 411 -10.12 9.53 1.82
C ASP A 411 -10.96 9.34 0.56
N SER A 412 -10.82 10.27 -0.40
CA SER A 412 -11.47 10.19 -1.70
C SER A 412 -11.05 8.94 -2.49
N PHE A 413 -9.77 8.56 -2.42
CA PHE A 413 -9.25 7.41 -3.12
C PHE A 413 -9.89 6.09 -2.64
N PHE A 414 -9.94 5.87 -1.32
CA PHE A 414 -10.53 4.66 -0.76
C PHE A 414 -12.06 4.67 -0.77
N ASP A 415 -12.70 5.84 -0.72
CA ASP A 415 -14.13 5.99 -0.99
C ASP A 415 -14.51 5.42 -2.37
N ASN A 416 -13.62 5.55 -3.36
CA ASN A 416 -13.81 5.00 -4.70
C ASN A 416 -13.37 3.53 -4.83
N TYR A 417 -12.28 3.12 -4.17
CA TYR A 417 -11.74 1.77 -4.32
C TYR A 417 -12.52 0.69 -3.56
N ILE A 418 -12.93 0.95 -2.31
CA ILE A 418 -13.56 -0.10 -1.49
C ILE A 418 -14.85 -0.63 -2.15
N PRO A 419 -15.72 0.20 -2.76
CA PRO A 419 -16.85 -0.30 -3.55
C PRO A 419 -16.43 -1.20 -4.72
N GLN A 420 -15.34 -0.88 -5.42
CA GLN A 420 -14.80 -1.70 -6.52
C GLN A 420 -14.35 -3.08 -6.03
N LEU A 421 -13.72 -3.13 -4.85
CA LEU A 421 -13.34 -4.39 -4.23
C LEU A 421 -14.58 -5.22 -3.85
N ALA A 422 -15.57 -4.59 -3.21
CA ALA A 422 -16.82 -5.25 -2.85
C ALA A 422 -17.58 -5.79 -4.07
N HIS A 423 -17.63 -5.03 -5.17
CA HIS A 423 -18.20 -5.47 -6.44
C HIS A 423 -17.48 -6.70 -6.98
N PHE A 424 -16.15 -6.69 -7.03
CA PHE A 424 -15.36 -7.85 -7.49
C PHE A 424 -15.61 -9.11 -6.63
N VAL A 425 -15.70 -8.95 -5.31
CA VAL A 425 -16.02 -10.05 -4.41
C VAL A 425 -17.42 -10.60 -4.73
N ARG A 426 -18.44 -9.74 -4.80
CA ARG A 426 -19.81 -10.15 -5.16
C ARG A 426 -19.88 -10.81 -6.53
N LEU A 427 -19.16 -10.29 -7.52
CA LEU A 427 -19.10 -10.85 -8.86
C LEU A 427 -18.66 -12.32 -8.83
N ASN A 428 -17.64 -12.63 -8.02
CA ASN A 428 -17.08 -13.98 -7.92
C ASN A 428 -17.89 -14.92 -7.00
N VAL A 429 -18.69 -14.39 -6.06
CA VAL A 429 -19.49 -15.21 -5.12
C VAL A 429 -20.94 -15.37 -5.58
N ARG A 430 -21.57 -14.29 -6.02
CA ARG A 430 -23.02 -14.18 -6.31
C ARG A 430 -23.33 -14.02 -7.80
N GLY A 431 -22.31 -13.77 -8.63
CA GLY A 431 -22.46 -13.53 -10.06
C GLY A 431 -22.69 -12.06 -10.42
N ARG A 432 -22.54 -11.75 -11.71
CA ARG A 432 -22.48 -10.37 -12.24
C ARG A 432 -23.75 -9.56 -12.02
N ALA A 433 -24.91 -10.13 -12.29
CA ALA A 433 -26.19 -9.41 -12.17
C ALA A 433 -26.41 -8.81 -10.77
N ILE A 434 -26.13 -9.59 -9.72
CA ILE A 434 -26.27 -9.16 -8.32
C ILE A 434 -25.19 -8.13 -7.97
N ALA A 435 -23.96 -8.31 -8.45
CA ALA A 435 -22.87 -7.37 -8.21
C ALA A 435 -23.18 -5.99 -8.80
N ASP A 436 -23.64 -5.95 -10.05
CA ASP A 436 -23.98 -4.72 -10.77
C ASP A 436 -25.20 -4.01 -10.16
N GLU A 437 -26.20 -4.75 -9.68
CA GLU A 437 -27.35 -4.18 -8.96
C GLU A 437 -26.91 -3.47 -7.66
N HIS A 438 -26.00 -4.07 -6.89
CA HIS A 438 -25.48 -3.45 -5.67
C HIS A 438 -24.66 -2.19 -5.95
N LEU A 439 -23.90 -2.21 -7.05
CA LEU A 439 -23.09 -1.09 -7.46
C LEU A 439 -23.96 0.12 -7.84
N LYS A 440 -25.04 -0.09 -8.60
CA LYS A 440 -26.02 0.96 -8.95
C LYS A 440 -26.71 1.57 -7.73
N ARG A 441 -26.77 0.85 -6.61
CA ARG A 441 -27.37 1.32 -5.35
C ARG A 441 -26.39 2.09 -4.47
N ASP A 442 -25.08 1.99 -4.69
CA ASP A 442 -24.10 2.71 -3.87
C ASP A 442 -24.13 4.18 -4.24
N ARG A 443 -24.74 5.02 -3.41
CA ARG A 443 -24.92 6.46 -3.63
C ARG A 443 -23.61 7.25 -3.80
N ARG A 444 -22.44 6.65 -3.55
CA ARG A 444 -21.12 7.24 -3.82
C ARG A 444 -20.73 7.18 -5.31
N MET A 445 -21.72 7.29 -6.21
CA MET A 445 -21.63 7.07 -7.66
C MET A 445 -20.75 8.10 -8.43
N GLY A 446 -19.48 8.24 -8.06
CA GLY A 446 -18.44 8.60 -9.03
C GLY A 446 -18.06 7.42 -9.94
N PHE A 447 -18.52 6.21 -9.60
CA PHE A 447 -18.13 4.97 -10.27
C PHE A 447 -18.81 4.75 -11.62
N GLU A 448 -20.12 5.01 -11.77
CA GLU A 448 -20.78 4.88 -13.09
C GLU A 448 -20.11 5.79 -14.13
N GLN A 449 -19.69 6.99 -13.75
CA GLN A 449 -19.08 7.94 -14.69
C GLN A 449 -17.67 7.48 -15.14
N ILE A 450 -16.82 7.06 -14.19
CA ILE A 450 -15.45 6.58 -14.49
C ILE A 450 -15.48 5.22 -15.20
N GLN A 451 -16.38 4.32 -14.80
CA GLN A 451 -16.50 3.00 -15.42
C GLN A 451 -17.11 3.12 -16.82
N ASN A 452 -18.13 3.96 -17.03
CA ASN A 452 -18.69 4.22 -18.35
C ASN A 452 -17.68 4.88 -19.28
N GLU A 453 -16.89 5.86 -18.81
CA GLU A 453 -15.84 6.49 -19.62
C GLU A 453 -14.70 5.52 -19.96
N LYS A 454 -14.19 4.76 -18.98
CA LYS A 454 -13.11 3.79 -19.22
C LYS A 454 -13.56 2.57 -20.03
N LEU A 455 -14.76 2.02 -19.77
CA LEU A 455 -15.32 0.93 -20.57
C LEU A 455 -15.64 1.41 -21.98
N ALA A 456 -16.24 2.59 -22.17
CA ALA A 456 -16.51 3.14 -23.50
C ALA A 456 -15.22 3.32 -24.29
N LEU A 457 -14.17 3.91 -23.70
CA LEU A 457 -12.84 4.03 -24.33
C LEU A 457 -12.20 2.67 -24.64
N LYS A 458 -12.37 1.67 -23.76
CA LYS A 458 -11.79 0.33 -23.96
C LYS A 458 -12.53 -0.45 -25.05
N TYR A 459 -13.87 -0.42 -25.05
CA TYR A 459 -14.67 -1.05 -26.10
C TYR A 459 -14.49 -0.37 -27.46
N GLN A 460 -14.35 0.96 -27.48
CA GLN A 460 -14.01 1.70 -28.69
C GLN A 460 -12.64 1.26 -29.25
N ARG A 461 -11.61 1.16 -28.42
CA ARG A 461 -10.28 0.67 -28.85
C ARG A 461 -10.27 -0.79 -29.29
N MET A 462 -11.12 -1.62 -28.69
CA MET A 462 -11.29 -3.02 -29.11
C MET A 462 -12.08 -3.16 -30.42
N ALA A 463 -12.90 -2.18 -30.78
CA ALA A 463 -13.60 -2.15 -32.07
C ALA A 463 -12.72 -1.56 -33.19
N GLU A 464 -11.67 -0.81 -32.84
CA GLU A 464 -10.71 -0.19 -33.76
C GLU A 464 -9.47 -1.06 -34.06
N CYS A 465 -9.29 -2.18 -33.35
CA CYS A 465 -8.27 -3.21 -33.60
C CYS A 465 -8.93 -4.49 -34.10
#